data_AF-A0A818RTI0-F1
#
_entry.id   AF-A0A818RTI0-F1
#
_cell.length_a   1.000
_cell.length_b   1.000
_cell.length_c   1.000
_cell.angle_alpha   90.00
_cell.angle_beta   90.00
_cell.angle_gamma   90.00
#
_symmetry.space_group_name_H-M   'P 1'
#
loop_
_entity.id
_entity.type
_entity.pdbx_description
1 polymer ?
#
loop_
_entity_poly.entity_id
_entity_poly.type
_entity_poly.pdbx_seq_one_letter_code
_entity_poly.pdbx_strand_id
1 'polypeptide(L)'
;MYISKQKDVYEQTARALVDSVLEGFNGTIFAYGQTGTAKTFTMEGVRSQPELRGIIPSSFAHIFDSIAHSTSRQFLVRASYLEIYNESIRDLLSRDQNKRLQLQEHPIRK
;
A
#
# COMPACT_ATOMS: atom_id res chain seq x y z
N MET A 1 -20.52 -16.64 -12.14
CA MET A 1 -20.09 -15.70 -11.09
C MET A 1 -18.58 -15.85 -10.95
N TYR A 2 -17.79 -14.91 -11.48
CA TYR A 2 -16.33 -14.99 -11.39
C TYR A 2 -15.91 -14.66 -9.95
N ILE A 3 -15.55 -15.67 -9.17
CA ILE A 3 -14.93 -15.49 -7.86
C ILE A 3 -13.44 -15.26 -8.14
N SER A 4 -13.02 -13.99 -8.18
CA SER A 4 -11.59 -13.67 -8.33
C SER A 4 -10.86 -13.96 -7.02
N LYS A 5 -9.71 -14.65 -7.09
CA LYS A 5 -8.87 -14.87 -5.92
C LYS A 5 -8.05 -13.62 -5.64
N GLN A 6 -7.65 -13.41 -4.38
CA GLN A 6 -6.80 -12.28 -4.00
C GLN A 6 -5.48 -12.25 -4.78
N LYS A 7 -4.91 -13.43 -5.05
CA LYS A 7 -3.73 -13.59 -5.91
C LYS A 7 -3.98 -13.05 -7.32
N ASP A 8 -5.11 -13.39 -7.93
CA ASP A 8 -5.43 -12.96 -9.29
C ASP A 8 -5.58 -11.43 -9.36
N VAL A 9 -6.23 -10.84 -8.35
CA VAL A 9 -6.35 -9.38 -8.22
C VAL A 9 -4.97 -8.74 -8.09
N TYR A 10 -4.08 -9.28 -7.26
CA TYR A 10 -2.73 -8.76 -7.08
C TYR A 10 -1.92 -8.81 -8.38
N GLU A 11 -1.92 -9.96 -9.05
CA GLU A 11 -1.19 -10.17 -10.31
C GLU A 11 -1.66 -9.23 -11.41
N GLN A 12 -2.97 -8.97 -11.51
CA GLN A 12 -3.53 -8.10 -12.54
C GLN A 12 -3.40 -6.59 -12.25
N THR A 13 -3.32 -6.19 -10.98
CA THR A 13 -3.42 -4.76 -10.61
C THR A 13 -2.16 -4.19 -9.96
N ALA A 14 -1.49 -4.96 -9.11
CA ALA A 14 -0.46 -4.45 -8.21
C ALA A 14 0.95 -4.85 -8.63
N ARG A 15 1.12 -6.04 -9.23
CA ARG A 15 2.45 -6.60 -9.52
C ARG A 15 3.33 -5.66 -10.35
N ALA A 16 2.88 -5.29 -11.55
CA ALA A 16 3.64 -4.42 -12.44
C ALA A 16 3.89 -3.02 -11.84
N LEU A 17 2.96 -2.54 -11.01
CA LEU A 17 3.13 -1.28 -10.29
C LEU A 17 4.22 -1.37 -9.23
N VAL A 18 4.26 -2.46 -8.45
CA VAL A 18 5.32 -2.70 -7.46
C VAL A 18 6.67 -2.85 -8.14
N ASP A 19 6.74 -3.55 -9.28
CA ASP A 19 7.96 -3.63 -10.10
C ASP A 19 8.43 -2.22 -10.52
N SER A 20 7.52 -1.38 -11.01
CA SER A 20 7.83 0.01 -11.38
C SER A 20 8.32 0.84 -10.18
N VAL A 21 7.76 0.63 -8.98
CA VAL A 21 8.21 1.31 -7.76
C VAL A 21 9.64 0.91 -7.38
N LEU A 22 10.01 -0.36 -7.56
CA LEU A 22 11.38 -0.84 -7.34
C LEU A 22 12.39 -0.29 -8.36
N GLU A 23 11.91 0.21 -9.50
CA GLU A 23 12.70 0.94 -10.51
C GLU A 23 12.78 2.45 -10.26
N GLY A 24 12.07 2.97 -9.26
CA GLY A 24 12.12 4.38 -8.87
C GLY A 24 10.92 5.22 -9.32
N PHE A 25 9.85 4.61 -9.82
CA PHE A 25 8.62 5.31 -10.16
C PHE A 25 7.68 5.45 -8.94
N ASN A 26 6.83 6.47 -8.94
CA ASN A 26 5.76 6.59 -7.96
C ASN A 26 4.54 5.75 -8.40
N GLY A 27 4.05 4.90 -7.50
CA GLY A 27 2.86 4.07 -7.72
C GLY A 27 1.77 4.35 -6.69
N THR A 28 0.51 4.35 -7.11
CA THR A 28 -0.65 4.47 -6.22
C THR A 28 -1.73 3.46 -6.60
N ILE A 29 -2.24 2.73 -5.60
CA ILE A 29 -3.41 1.86 -5.72
C ILE A 29 -4.46 2.37 -4.74
N PHE A 30 -5.67 2.61 -5.23
CA PHE A 30 -6.80 3.01 -4.40
C PHE A 30 -8.00 2.10 -4.70
N ALA A 31 -8.65 1.60 -3.64
CA ALA A 31 -9.89 0.85 -3.76
C ALA A 31 -11.08 1.80 -3.57
N TYR A 32 -12.00 1.81 -4.53
CA TYR A 32 -13.17 2.67 -4.55
C TYR A 32 -14.47 1.85 -4.72
N GLY A 33 -15.56 2.30 -4.10
CA GLY A 33 -16.84 1.61 -4.09
C GLY A 33 -17.68 1.94 -2.87
N GLN A 34 -18.94 1.48 -2.86
CA GLN A 34 -19.88 1.70 -1.75
C GLN A 34 -19.41 1.01 -0.44
N THR A 35 -19.91 1.45 0.71
CA THR A 35 -19.71 0.72 1.97
C THR A 35 -20.20 -0.73 1.83
N GLY A 36 -19.42 -1.69 2.35
CA GLY A 36 -19.72 -3.11 2.22
C GLY A 36 -19.22 -3.78 0.94
N THR A 37 -18.67 -3.04 -0.05
CA THR A 37 -18.17 -3.63 -1.31
C THR A 37 -16.72 -4.11 -1.23
N ALA A 38 -16.32 -4.70 -0.10
CA ALA A 38 -15.04 -5.37 0.09
C ALA A 38 -13.75 -4.54 -0.12
N LYS A 39 -13.79 -3.18 -0.14
CA LYS A 39 -12.58 -2.34 -0.30
C LYS A 39 -11.44 -2.71 0.67
N THR A 40 -11.76 -2.80 1.96
CA THR A 40 -10.80 -3.20 3.01
C THR A 40 -10.33 -4.65 2.80
N PHE A 41 -11.22 -5.54 2.36
CA PHE A 41 -10.86 -6.92 2.06
C PHE A 41 -9.92 -7.02 0.83
N THR A 42 -10.10 -6.21 -0.21
CA THR A 42 -9.19 -6.15 -1.36
C THR A 42 -7.82 -5.60 -0.95
N MET A 43 -7.78 -4.51 -0.17
CA MET A 43 -6.51 -3.86 0.21
C MET A 43 -5.75 -4.62 1.29
N GLU A 44 -6.41 -5.03 2.37
CA GLU A 44 -5.78 -5.68 3.52
C GLU A 44 -5.95 -7.21 3.50
N GLY A 45 -7.15 -7.67 3.18
CA GLY A 45 -7.51 -9.09 3.18
C GLY A 45 -7.49 -9.69 4.58
N VAL A 46 -7.22 -11.00 4.67
CA VAL A 46 -7.17 -11.73 5.94
C VAL A 46 -5.72 -12.07 6.26
N ARG A 47 -5.12 -11.37 7.24
CA ARG A 47 -3.68 -11.50 7.57
C ARG A 47 -3.26 -12.93 7.95
N SER A 48 -4.13 -13.67 8.63
CA SER A 48 -3.89 -15.04 9.09
C SER A 48 -4.01 -16.11 8.02
N GLN A 49 -4.56 -15.79 6.84
CA GLN A 49 -4.82 -16.74 5.75
C GLN A 49 -4.03 -16.32 4.51
N PRO A 50 -2.90 -16.98 4.19
CA PRO A 50 -2.01 -16.59 3.08
C PRO A 50 -2.71 -16.37 1.74
N GLU A 51 -3.69 -17.22 1.41
CA GLU A 51 -4.49 -17.21 0.19
C GLU A 51 -5.49 -16.05 0.12
N LEU A 52 -5.80 -15.43 1.26
CA LEU A 52 -6.72 -14.30 1.38
C LEU A 52 -6.02 -12.96 1.64
N ARG A 53 -4.68 -12.92 1.65
CA ARG A 53 -3.91 -11.68 1.82
C ARG A 53 -4.23 -10.68 0.71
N GLY A 54 -4.52 -9.44 1.09
CA GLY A 54 -4.84 -8.37 0.13
C GLY A 54 -3.61 -7.77 -0.54
N ILE A 55 -3.83 -6.66 -1.24
CA ILE A 55 -2.81 -5.95 -2.00
C ILE A 55 -1.65 -5.45 -1.10
N ILE A 56 -1.95 -4.87 0.06
CA ILE A 56 -0.94 -4.29 0.97
C ILE A 56 0.06 -5.35 1.47
N PRO A 57 -0.36 -6.44 2.16
CA PRO A 57 0.58 -7.45 2.63
C PRO A 57 1.31 -8.17 1.50
N SER A 58 0.66 -8.39 0.35
CA SER A 58 1.28 -9.00 -0.83
C SER A 58 2.35 -8.10 -1.45
N SER A 59 2.12 -6.78 -1.46
CA SER A 59 3.11 -5.78 -1.90
C SER A 59 4.34 -5.77 -1.01
N PHE A 60 4.17 -5.82 0.32
CA PHE A 60 5.31 -5.92 1.22
C PHE A 60 6.13 -7.18 0.97
N ALA A 61 5.47 -8.34 0.82
CA ALA A 61 6.17 -9.59 0.53
C ALA A 61 6.98 -9.48 -0.78
N HIS A 62 6.37 -8.97 -1.86
CA HIS A 62 7.05 -8.77 -3.14
C HIS A 62 8.23 -7.80 -3.03
N ILE A 63 8.07 -6.65 -2.37
CA ILE A 63 9.16 -5.66 -2.19
C ILE A 63 10.36 -6.30 -1.47
N PHE A 64 10.12 -6.97 -0.34
CA PHE A 64 11.22 -7.57 0.43
C PHE A 64 11.86 -8.77 -0.27
N ASP A 65 11.07 -9.55 -1.02
CA ASP A 65 11.59 -10.63 -1.86
C ASP A 65 12.52 -10.10 -2.96
N SER A 66 12.10 -9.04 -3.66
CA SER A 66 12.92 -8.38 -4.69
C SER A 66 14.19 -7.76 -4.11
N ILE A 67 14.13 -7.18 -2.91
CA ILE A 67 15.31 -6.66 -2.21
C ILE A 67 16.27 -7.78 -1.85
N ALA A 68 15.77 -8.91 -1.31
CA ALA A 68 16.61 -10.04 -0.90
C ALA A 68 17.36 -10.68 -2.08
N HIS A 69 16.78 -10.66 -3.28
CA HIS A 69 17.40 -11.17 -4.51
C HIS A 69 18.28 -10.14 -5.23
N SER A 70 18.31 -8.89 -4.79
CA SER A 70 19.14 -7.84 -5.40
C SER A 70 20.55 -7.83 -4.83
N THR A 71 21.56 -7.96 -5.69
CA THR A 71 22.99 -7.99 -5.29
C THR A 71 23.74 -6.68 -5.59
N SER A 72 23.15 -5.79 -6.40
CA SER A 72 23.83 -4.61 -6.96
C SER A 72 23.26 -3.28 -6.47
N ARG A 73 22.25 -3.30 -5.59
CA ARG A 73 21.54 -2.10 -5.12
C ARG A 73 21.39 -2.12 -3.60
N GLN A 74 21.45 -0.94 -2.99
CA GLN A 74 21.08 -0.76 -1.58
C GLN A 74 19.70 -0.12 -1.50
N PHE A 75 18.86 -0.64 -0.60
CA PHE A 75 17.49 -0.17 -0.42
C PHE A 75 17.29 0.38 0.99
N LEU A 76 16.57 1.50 1.09
CA LEU A 76 16.02 2.03 2.35
C LEU A 76 14.50 2.06 2.22
N VAL A 77 13.82 1.18 2.95
CA VAL A 77 12.35 1.12 2.96
C VAL A 77 11.82 1.93 4.15
N ARG A 78 10.86 2.81 3.89
CA ARG A 78 10.12 3.57 4.91
C ARG A 78 8.63 3.41 4.68
N ALA A 79 7.87 3.33 5.76
CA ALA A 79 6.42 3.26 5.73
C ALA A 79 5.82 4.39 6.56
N SER A 80 4.69 4.90 6.11
CA SER A 80 3.82 5.82 6.86
C SER A 80 2.38 5.33 6.71
N TYR A 81 1.53 5.60 7.70
CA TYR A 81 0.12 5.19 7.64
C TYR A 81 -0.76 6.30 8.19
N LEU A 82 -1.66 6.82 7.34
CA LEU A 82 -2.43 8.03 7.58
C LEU A 82 -3.92 7.74 7.41
N GLU A 83 -4.75 8.38 8.23
CA GLU A 83 -6.20 8.40 8.08
C GLU A 83 -6.66 9.82 7.78
N ILE A 84 -7.61 9.96 6.85
CA ILE A 84 -8.36 11.19 6.61
C ILE A 84 -9.78 10.94 7.10
N TYR A 85 -10.18 11.62 8.17
CA TYR A 85 -11.51 11.52 8.75
C TYR A 85 -12.05 12.91 9.09
N ASN A 86 -13.22 13.25 8.56
CA ASN A 86 -13.87 14.55 8.78
C ASN A 86 -12.92 15.75 8.53
N GLU A 87 -12.30 15.78 7.34
CA GLU A 87 -11.31 16.81 6.93
C GLU A 87 -10.09 16.94 7.87
N SER A 88 -9.82 15.95 8.72
CA SER A 88 -8.66 15.90 9.60
C SER A 88 -7.72 14.76 9.21
N ILE A 89 -6.43 15.07 9.08
CA ILE A 89 -5.38 14.08 8.85
C ILE A 89 -4.81 13.61 10.19
N ARG A 90 -4.73 12.29 10.38
CA ARG A 90 -4.18 11.63 11.57
C ARG A 90 -3.08 10.65 11.19
N ASP A 91 -2.02 10.61 11.99
CA ASP A 91 -0.95 9.61 11.86
C ASP A 91 -1.27 8.37 12.69
N LEU A 92 -1.54 7.25 12.00
CA LEU A 92 -1.91 5.98 12.64
C LEU A 92 -0.73 5.29 13.32
N LEU A 93 0.50 5.73 13.05
CA LEU A 93 1.72 5.21 13.69
C LEU A 93 2.27 6.13 14.78
N SER A 94 1.68 7.33 14.96
CA SER A 94 2.08 8.26 16.01
C SER A 94 1.68 7.77 17.41
N ARG A 95 2.54 8.03 18.40
CA ARG A 95 2.20 7.83 19.82
C ARG A 95 1.16 8.84 20.31
N ASP A 96 1.16 10.03 19.71
CA ASP A 96 0.15 11.05 19.96
C ASP A 96 -0.92 10.99 18.88
N GLN A 97 -2.04 10.37 19.23
CA GLN A 97 -3.21 10.18 18.36
C GLN A 97 -4.11 11.44 18.29
N ASN A 98 -3.87 12.44 19.13
CA ASN A 98 -4.62 13.70 19.13
C ASN A 98 -3.98 14.75 18.22
N LYS A 99 -2.71 14.55 17.85
CA LYS A 99 -1.99 15.44 16.95
C LYS A 99 -2.60 15.40 15.55
N ARG A 100 -3.08 16.57 15.09
CA ARG A 100 -3.55 16.77 13.72
C ARG A 100 -2.39 17.21 12.83
N LEU A 101 -2.25 16.57 11.68
CA LEU A 101 -1.24 16.95 10.69
C LEU A 101 -1.79 18.03 9.76
N GLN A 102 -0.92 18.93 9.33
CA GLN A 102 -1.24 19.94 8.32
C GLN A 102 -0.69 19.49 6.97
N LEU A 103 -1.49 19.68 5.92
CA LEU A 103 -1.03 19.49 4.54
C LEU A 103 -0.08 20.64 4.19
N GLN A 104 1.10 20.31 3.65
CA GLN A 104 2.07 21.28 3.17
C GLN A 104 2.44 20.97 1.73
N GLU A 105 2.60 22.02 0.92
CA GLU A 105 3.11 21.94 -0.44
C GLU A 105 4.42 22.73 -0.50
N HIS A 106 5.51 22.05 -0.87
CA HIS A 106 6.79 22.69 -1.13
C HIS A 106 7.10 22.52 -2.62
N PRO A 107 7.16 23.61 -3.41
CA PRO A 107 7.59 23.49 -4.80
C PRO A 107 9.03 22.99 -4.82
N ILE A 108 9.29 21.95 -5.61
CA ILE A 108 10.63 21.43 -5.84
C ILE A 108 11.46 22.59 -6.39
N ARG A 109 12.52 23.00 -5.68
CA ARG A 109 13.52 23.94 -6.21
C ARG A 109 14.06 23.32 -7.51
N LYS A 110 13.73 23.96 -8.64
CA LYS A 110 14.41 23.71 -9.92
C LYS A 110 15.86 24.16 -9.83
#